data_AF-A0A3B8NNY2-F1
#
_entry.id   AF-A0A3B8NNY2-F1
#
_cell.length_a   1.000
_cell.length_b   1.000
_cell.length_c   1.000
_cell.angle_alpha   90.00
_cell.angle_beta   90.00
_cell.angle_gamma   90.00
#
_symmetry.space_group_name_H-M   'P 1'
#
loop_
_entity.id
_entity.type
_entity.pdbx_description
1 polymer ?
#
loop_
_entity_poly.entity_id
_entity_poly.type
_entity_poly.pdbx_seq_one_letter_code
_entity_poly.pdbx_strand_id
1 'polypeptide(L)' 'MFWNVMLIVVISAGMVFCEVPKLMHRQMWRELWAFSVFLAIGLAGALALALDLPLPNPIRLIEFIFGPLSKLIYSG' A
#
# COMPACT_ATOMS: atom_id res chain seq x y z
N MET A 1 -7.03 3.71 -17.55
CA MET A 1 -7.57 2.96 -16.40
C MET A 1 -7.24 1.47 -16.47
N PHE A 2 -7.78 0.70 -17.44
CA PHE A 2 -7.60 -0.76 -17.47
C PHE A 2 -6.14 -1.25 -17.59
N TRP A 3 -5.32 -0.54 -18.38
CA TRP A 3 -3.91 -0.88 -18.57
C TRP A 3 -3.11 -0.83 -17.27
N ASN A 4 -3.35 0.18 -16.42
CA ASN A 4 -2.65 0.33 -15.15
C ASN A 4 -2.97 -0.83 -14.20
N VAL A 5 -4.25 -1.25 -14.14
CA VAL A 5 -4.67 -2.40 -13.31
C VAL A 5 -4.01 -3.68 -13.79
N MET A 6 -3.97 -3.93 -15.10
CA MET A 6 -3.27 -5.10 -15.66
C MET A 6 -1.77 -5.10 -15.30
N LEU A 7 -1.08 -3.96 -15.45
CA LEU A 7 0.33 -3.85 -15.10
C LEU A 7 0.58 -4.12 -13.60
N ILE A 8 -0.25 -3.52 -12.73
CA ILE A 8 -0.15 -3.71 -11.27
C ILE A 8 -0.29 -5.19 -10.92
N VAL A 9 -1.29 -5.88 -11.47
CA VAL A 9 -1.52 -7.31 -11.21
C VAL A 9 -0.36 -8.16 -11.72
N VAL A 10 0.14 -7.90 -12.94
CA VAL A 10 1.25 -8.66 -13.54
C VAL A 10 2.54 -8.50 -12.72
N ILE A 11 2.88 -7.28 -12.30
CA ILE A 11 4.09 -7.03 -11.49
C ILE A 11 3.96 -7.73 -10.13
N SER A 12 2.79 -7.62 -9.49
CA SER A 12 2.54 -8.22 -8.18
C SER A 12 2.59 -9.75 -8.24
N ALA A 13 2.00 -10.34 -9.28
CA ALA A 13 2.08 -11.77 -9.52
C ALA A 13 3.51 -12.24 -9.81
N GLY A 14 4.30 -11.45 -10.54
CA GLY A 14 5.72 -11.71 -10.78
C GLY A 14 6.55 -11.70 -9.49
N MET A 15 6.31 -10.74 -8.59
CA MET A 15 6.93 -10.71 -7.26
C MET A 15 6.59 -11.97 -6.47
N VAL A 16 5.30 -12.31 -6.35
CA VAL A 16 4.85 -13.53 -5.66
C VAL A 16 5.53 -14.78 -6.24
N PHE A 17 5.57 -14.92 -7.56
CA PHE A 17 6.17 -16.06 -8.22
C PHE A 17 7.69 -16.18 -8.00
N CYS A 18 8.40 -15.07 -7.84
CA CYS A 18 9.83 -15.06 -7.56
C CYS A 18 10.18 -15.22 -6.07
N GLU A 19 9.47 -14.52 -5.18
CA GLU A 19 9.78 -14.47 -3.75
C GLU A 19 9.15 -15.62 -2.95
N VAL A 20 7.90 -15.99 -3.20
CA VAL A 20 7.22 -17.06 -2.42
C VAL A 20 7.94 -18.40 -2.48
N PRO A 21 8.33 -18.95 -3.66
CA PRO A 21 9.04 -20.22 -3.68
C PRO A 21 10.42 -20.13 -3.03
N LYS A 22 11.14 -19.00 -3.19
CA LYS A 22 12.43 -18.77 -2.50
C LYS A 22 12.29 -18.79 -0.97
N LEU A 23 11.28 -18.10 -0.46
CA LEU A 23 11.01 -17.98 0.99
C LEU A 23 10.50 -19.30 1.58
N MET A 24 9.62 -19.99 0.85
CA MET A 24 9.09 -21.28 1.27
C MET A 24 10.16 -22.38 1.26
N HIS A 25 11.07 -22.36 0.28
CA HIS A 25 12.19 -23.30 0.24
C HIS A 25 13.19 -23.10 1.40
N ARG A 26 13.35 -21.87 1.88
CA ARG A 26 14.19 -21.55 3.05
C ARG A 26 13.48 -21.68 4.40
N GLN A 27 12.23 -22.13 4.43
CA GLN A 27 11.37 -22.17 5.62
C GLN A 27 11.28 -20.82 6.37
N MET A 28 11.38 -19.73 5.62
CA MET A 28 11.39 -18.34 6.11
C MET A 28 9.97 -17.81 6.28
N TRP A 29 9.18 -18.46 7.14
CA TRP A 29 7.76 -18.15 7.34
C TRP A 29 7.50 -16.73 7.87
N ARG A 30 8.43 -16.20 8.67
CA ARG A 30 8.34 -14.84 9.21
C ARG A 30 8.55 -13.80 8.11
N GLU A 31 9.54 -14.00 7.24
CA GLU A 31 9.72 -13.14 6.07
C GLU A 31 8.58 -13.30 5.05
N LEU A 32 8.03 -14.51 4.87
CA LEU A 32 6.88 -14.73 3.99
C LEU A 32 5.66 -13.91 4.44
N TRP A 33 5.41 -13.86 5.75
CA TRP A 33 4.36 -13.04 6.33
C TRP A 33 4.62 -11.55 6.13
N ALA A 34 5.82 -11.07 6.43
CA ALA A 34 6.18 -9.67 6.21
C ALA A 34 6.02 -9.27 4.73
N PHE A 35 6.55 -10.08 3.81
CA PHE A 35 6.41 -9.89 2.37
C PHE A 35 4.94 -9.84 1.95
N SER A 36 4.12 -10.79 2.38
CA SER A 36 2.69 -10.82 2.02
C SER A 36 1.94 -9.60 2.53
N VAL A 37 2.21 -9.15 3.75
CA VAL A 37 1.58 -7.95 4.32
C VAL A 37 1.99 -6.70 3.54
N PHE A 38 3.29 -6.52 3.26
CA PHE A 38 3.77 -5.39 2.48
C PHE A 38 3.22 -5.40 1.04
N LEU A 39 3.21 -6.58 0.40
CA LEU A 39 2.67 -6.75 -0.94
C LEU A 39 1.16 -6.46 -0.98
N ALA A 40 0.40 -6.94 0.01
CA ALA A 40 -1.03 -6.67 0.10
C ALA A 40 -1.33 -5.17 0.26
N ILE A 41 -0.58 -4.47 1.12
CA ILE A 41 -0.73 -3.02 1.32
C ILE A 41 -0.38 -2.27 0.03
N GLY A 42 0.75 -2.61 -0.61
CA GLY A 42 1.16 -1.98 -1.87
C GLY A 42 0.17 -2.23 -3.00
N LEU A 43 -0.31 -3.47 -3.15
CA LEU A 43 -1.30 -3.85 -4.15
C LEU A 43 -2.64 -3.16 -3.92
N ALA A 44 -3.16 -3.16 -2.69
CA ALA A 44 -4.40 -2.49 -2.34
C ALA A 44 -4.31 -0.97 -2.60
N GLY A 45 -3.19 -0.34 -2.23
CA GLY A 45 -2.94 1.08 -2.49
C GLY A 45 -2.86 1.40 -3.98
N ALA A 46 -2.10 0.60 -4.74
CA ALA A 46 -1.97 0.76 -6.18
C ALA A 46 -3.30 0.57 -6.92
N LEU A 47 -4.09 -0.43 -6.53
CA LEU A 47 -5.43 -0.66 -7.08
C LEU A 47 -6.39 0.47 -6.71
N ALA A 48 -6.37 0.93 -5.47
CA ALA A 48 -7.20 2.06 -5.03
C ALA A 48 -6.89 3.33 -5.82
N LEU A 49 -5.61 3.61 -6.10
CA LEU A 49 -5.20 4.71 -6.97
C LEU A 49 -5.64 4.50 -8.42
N ALA A 50 -5.45 3.30 -8.97
CA ALA A 50 -5.77 2.99 -10.36
C ALA A 50 -7.27 2.98 -10.68
N LEU A 51 -8.10 2.70 -9.66
CA LEU A 51 -9.56 2.70 -9.75
C LEU A 51 -10.19 4.06 -9.39
N ASP A 52 -9.37 5.10 -9.15
CA ASP A 52 -9.84 6.40 -8.65
C ASP A 52 -10.74 6.26 -7.40
N LEU A 53 -10.50 5.23 -6.58
CA LEU A 53 -11.20 5.08 -5.32
C LEU A 53 -10.83 6.27 -4.44
N PRO A 54 -11.76 6.78 -3.62
CA PRO A 54 -11.51 7.88 -2.70
C PRO A 54 -10.58 7.38 -1.59
N LEU A 55 -9.29 7.30 -1.90
CA LEU A 55 -8.26 7.18 -0.91
C LEU A 55 -8.39 8.39 0.02
N PRO A 56 -8.22 8.20 1.33
CA PRO A 56 -8.03 9.33 2.21
C PRO A 56 -6.85 10.11 1.63
N ASN A 57 -7.16 11.28 1.03
CA ASN A 57 -6.17 12.12 0.41
C ASN A 57 -5.08 12.32 1.47
N PRO A 58 -3.80 12.04 1.18
CA PRO A 58 -2.73 12.22 2.15
C PRO A 58 -2.79 13.61 2.79
N ILE A 59 -3.22 14.61 2.02
CA ILE A 59 -3.45 15.97 2.51
C ILE A 59 -4.58 16.05 3.55
N ARG A 60 -5.67 15.29 3.40
CA ARG A 60 -6.75 15.21 4.39
C ARG A 60 -6.33 14.46 5.65
N LEU A 61 -5.48 13.45 5.51
CA LEU A 61 -4.90 12.76 6.67
C LEU A 61 -3.96 13.70 7.44
N ILE A 62 -3.14 14.45 6.72
CA ILE A 62 -2.28 15.50 7.28
C ILE A 62 -3.16 16.58 7.94
N GLU A 63 -4.19 17.09 7.27
CA GLU A 63 -5.14 18.06 7.86
C GLU A 63 -5.86 17.52 9.09
N PHE A 64 -6.20 16.24 9.15
CA PHE A 64 -6.83 15.65 10.33
C PHE A 64 -5.88 15.63 11.54
N ILE A 65 -4.61 15.32 11.32
CA ILE A 65 -3.58 15.27 12.37
C ILE A 65 -3.14 16.68 12.78
N PHE A 66 -2.90 17.57 11.81
CA PHE A 66 -2.35 18.91 12.03
C PHE A 66 -3.40 20.01 12.19
N GLY A 67 -4.65 19.78 11.79
CA GLY A 67 -5.79 20.68 12.01
C GLY A 67 -6.06 21.04 13.47
N PRO A 68 -6.01 20.10 14.44
CA PRO A 68 -6.12 20.48 15.85
C PRO A 68 -4.90 21.30 16.34
N LEU A 69 -3.70 21.03 15.83
CA LEU A 69 -2.49 21.81 16.15
C LEU A 69 -2.56 23.24 15.60
N SER A 70 -3.02 23.43 14.36
CA SER A 70 -3.16 24.76 13.76
C SER A 70 -4.21 25.59 14.49
N LYS A 71 -5.32 24.98 14.92
CA LYS A 71 -6.30 25.65 15.80
C LYS A 71 -5.71 26.03 17.15
N LEU A 72 -4.84 25.22 17.74
CA LEU A 72 -4.21 25.54 19.02
C LEU A 72 -3.23 26.71 18.91
N ILE A 73 -2.47 26.78 17.80
CA ILE A 73 -1.46 27.82 17.56
C ILE A 73 -2.10 29.15 17.14
N TYR A 74 -3.20 29.11 16.38
CA TYR A 74 -3.89 30.32 15.91
C TYR A 74 -4.97 30.84 16.89
N SER A 75 -5.29 30.08 17.94
CA SER A 75 -6.24 30.46 19.01
C SER A 75 -5.58 31.13 20.22
N GLY A 76 -4.30 31.54 20.11
CA GLY A 76 -3.54 32.29 21.13
C GLY A 76 -3.22 33.70 20.68
#